data_AF-A0A7Y3UFF9-F1
#
_entry.id   AF-A0A7Y3UFF9-F1
#
_cell.length_a   1.000
_cell.length_b   1.000
_cell.length_c   1.000
_cell.angle_alpha   90.00
_cell.angle_beta   90.00
_cell.angle_gamma   90.00
#
_symmetry.space_group_name_H-M   'P 1'
#
loop_
_entity.id
_entity.type
_entity.pdbx_description
1 polymer ?
#
loop_
_entity_poly.entity_id
_entity_poly.type
_entity_poly.pdbx_seq_one_letter_code
_entity_poly.pdbx_strand_id
1 'polypeptide(L)'
;MLTGDGPDPLPKAATARKQAVQNLKRLTFEQLTDTEKPLCPPMIVVGNGSGLGTGELSQIAWALETGRPIKVFILSDLGGKADAAGHAVDAMCPYPMVQRDDLAFLALLSREAFVTQASIANPTHFAQSILASLDHDGPALVHIHAPSPERHGFNAADLFRQAQLAVDSRAFPLFTYDPAAGSGVFGSRLDITANPESHEMWVQSPDGHALTPIHWAVTESRFADHFRPLNASSDTAPTAVDEYLSLPASQAADCTAYVAGPTERLVVSPTLMAEGRRQQKFWQTLQELAGFVTPFTEQVRRQIEQETAQTHEQELADLRREYEQKLADLKAGFEADAAQRVTGRLLQMAGYTPSGSDTNNGQGGRES
;
A
#
# COMPACT_ATOMS: atom_id res chain seq x y z
N MET A 1 78.50 -18.07 14.49
CA MET A 1 77.91 -16.83 15.05
C MET A 1 77.75 -15.88 13.87
N LEU A 2 76.63 -15.87 13.14
CA LEU A 2 75.33 -15.23 13.47
C LEU A 2 75.58 -13.79 13.96
N THR A 3 75.17 -12.70 13.32
CA THR A 3 73.98 -12.43 12.48
C THR A 3 74.23 -11.22 11.57
N GLY A 4 73.61 -11.21 10.39
CA GLY A 4 73.66 -10.13 9.41
C GLY A 4 72.81 -8.92 9.80
N ASP A 5 73.34 -7.75 9.45
CA ASP A 5 72.72 -6.43 9.58
C ASP A 5 71.86 -6.18 8.33
N GLY A 6 70.56 -6.49 8.44
CA GLY A 6 69.58 -6.24 7.38
C GLY A 6 69.01 -4.83 7.52
N PRO A 7 68.81 -4.08 6.43
CA PRO A 7 68.24 -2.73 6.51
C PRO A 7 66.82 -2.80 7.08
N ASP A 8 66.63 -2.04 8.16
CA ASP A 8 65.41 -1.88 8.94
C ASP A 8 64.18 -1.55 8.06
N PRO A 9 63.09 -2.35 8.06
CA PRO A 9 61.92 -2.14 7.19
C PRO A 9 60.98 -1.01 7.67
N LEU A 10 61.31 -0.34 8.78
CA LEU A 10 60.45 0.63 9.46
C LEU A 10 60.07 1.95 8.72
N PRO A 11 60.80 2.48 7.70
CA PRO A 11 60.41 3.74 7.04
C PRO A 11 59.16 3.63 6.15
N LYS A 12 58.94 2.44 5.55
CA LYS A 12 57.84 2.23 4.59
C LYS A 12 56.48 2.15 5.28
N ALA A 13 56.39 1.53 6.45
CA ALA A 13 55.14 1.37 7.19
C ALA A 13 54.62 2.70 7.76
N ALA A 14 55.50 3.55 8.30
CA ALA A 14 55.12 4.87 8.79
C ALA A 14 54.66 5.80 7.65
N THR A 15 55.34 5.74 6.50
CA THR A 15 54.99 6.49 5.29
C THR A 15 53.66 6.00 4.70
N ALA A 16 53.48 4.68 4.58
CA ALA A 16 52.22 4.07 4.13
C ALA A 16 51.04 4.41 5.05
N ARG A 17 51.25 4.45 6.38
CA ARG A 17 50.22 4.89 7.33
C ARG A 17 49.86 6.36 7.17
N LYS A 18 50.86 7.24 6.98
CA LYS A 18 50.62 8.68 6.73
C LYS A 18 49.85 8.91 5.43
N GLN A 19 50.19 8.13 4.40
CA GLN A 19 49.55 8.18 3.09
C GLN A 19 48.14 7.59 3.12
N ALA A 20 47.91 6.51 3.87
CA ALA A 20 46.58 5.97 4.14
C ALA A 20 45.69 6.96 4.91
N VAL A 21 46.23 7.66 5.91
CA VAL A 21 45.50 8.72 6.64
C VAL A 21 45.21 9.92 5.74
N GLN A 22 46.11 10.30 4.84
CA GLN A 22 45.84 11.35 3.84
C GLN A 22 44.79 10.92 2.80
N ASN A 23 44.77 9.64 2.42
CA ASN A 23 43.77 9.08 1.52
C ASN A 23 42.39 8.99 2.20
N LEU A 24 42.34 8.63 3.48
CA LEU A 24 41.12 8.66 4.31
C LEU A 24 40.52 10.07 4.39
N LYS A 25 41.34 11.13 4.37
CA LYS A 25 40.85 12.53 4.33
C LYS A 25 40.22 12.94 2.98
N ARG A 26 40.41 12.15 1.93
CA ARG A 26 39.86 12.39 0.58
C ARG A 26 38.78 11.41 0.17
N LEU A 27 38.53 10.40 1.01
CA LEU A 27 37.52 9.38 0.78
C LEU A 27 36.14 10.02 0.84
N THR A 28 35.36 9.87 -0.22
CA THR A 28 33.95 10.28 -0.25
C THR A 28 33.06 9.06 -0.06
N PHE A 29 31.83 9.27 0.40
CA PHE A 29 30.90 8.16 0.70
C PHE A 29 30.64 7.30 -0.55
N GLU A 30 30.63 7.92 -1.72
CA GLU A 30 30.39 7.29 -3.02
C GLU A 30 31.55 6.36 -3.45
N GLN A 31 32.71 6.47 -2.79
CA GLN A 31 33.90 5.62 -3.05
C GLN A 31 33.97 4.39 -2.13
N LEU A 32 33.07 4.28 -1.16
CA LEU A 32 33.00 3.13 -0.26
C LEU A 32 32.37 1.94 -0.97
N THR A 33 32.87 0.75 -0.69
CA THR A 33 32.23 -0.50 -1.14
C THR A 33 30.93 -0.75 -0.38
N ASP A 34 30.07 -1.61 -0.93
CA ASP A 34 28.80 -2.00 -0.28
C ASP A 34 29.02 -2.73 1.05
N THR A 35 30.22 -3.27 1.30
CA THR A 35 30.61 -3.82 2.60
C THR A 35 31.10 -2.78 3.60
N GLU A 36 31.56 -1.61 3.12
CA GLU A 36 32.10 -0.53 3.96
C GLU A 36 31.05 0.54 4.28
N LYS A 37 30.08 0.78 3.39
CA LYS A 37 28.99 1.74 3.65
C LYS A 37 28.23 1.45 4.94
N PRO A 38 27.87 0.18 5.29
CA PRO A 38 27.17 -0.12 6.55
C PRO A 38 28.03 0.14 7.79
N LEU A 39 29.36 0.26 7.66
CA LEU A 39 30.26 0.60 8.77
C LEU A 39 30.25 2.10 9.09
N CYS A 40 29.70 2.92 8.21
CA CYS A 40 29.58 4.36 8.43
C CYS A 40 28.36 4.64 9.31
N PRO A 41 28.54 5.27 10.48
CA PRO A 41 27.41 5.58 11.34
C PRO A 41 26.47 6.56 10.63
N PRO A 42 25.15 6.33 10.65
CA PRO A 42 24.20 7.25 10.04
C PRO A 42 24.17 8.59 10.80
N MET A 43 23.96 9.67 10.05
CA MET A 43 23.67 10.98 10.65
C MET A 43 22.17 11.05 10.95
N ILE A 44 21.81 11.21 12.22
CA ILE A 44 20.42 11.35 12.65
C ILE A 44 20.10 12.82 12.86
N VAL A 45 19.07 13.30 12.17
CA VAL A 45 18.49 14.63 12.30
C VAL A 45 17.12 14.47 12.92
N VAL A 46 16.86 15.12 14.05
CA VAL A 46 15.57 15.05 14.75
C VAL A 46 14.97 16.44 14.85
N GLY A 47 13.69 16.57 14.52
CA GLY A 47 12.96 17.82 14.66
C GLY A 47 11.45 17.59 14.70
N ASN A 48 10.70 18.69 14.57
CA ASN A 48 9.24 18.68 14.56
C ASN A 48 8.71 19.44 13.34
N GLY A 49 7.40 19.43 13.11
CA GLY A 49 6.78 20.11 11.96
C GLY A 49 7.02 21.63 11.87
N SER A 50 7.46 22.28 12.96
CA SER A 50 7.79 23.71 12.99
C SER A 50 9.25 24.03 12.64
N GLY A 51 10.19 23.10 12.88
CA GLY A 51 11.63 23.30 12.64
C GLY A 51 12.25 22.37 11.59
N LEU A 52 11.48 21.41 11.07
CA LEU A 52 11.79 20.58 9.89
C LEU A 52 10.54 20.49 8.98
N GLY A 53 9.81 21.61 8.89
CA GLY A 53 8.54 21.71 8.17
C GLY A 53 8.72 22.09 6.70
N THR A 54 7.69 22.67 6.07
CA THR A 54 7.81 23.10 4.66
C THR A 54 8.81 24.21 4.40
N GLY A 55 9.23 24.95 5.43
CA GLY A 55 10.31 25.94 5.33
C GLY A 55 11.66 25.29 4.99
N GLU A 56 11.88 24.06 5.48
CA GLU A 56 13.06 23.26 5.18
C GLU A 56 12.83 22.17 4.11
N LEU A 57 11.70 22.19 3.40
CA LEU A 57 11.35 21.13 2.42
C LEU A 57 12.44 20.93 1.37
N SER A 58 13.07 22.01 0.90
CA SER A 58 14.17 21.94 -0.06
C SER A 58 15.39 21.22 0.49
N GLN A 59 15.69 21.39 1.79
CA GLN A 59 16.83 20.79 2.46
C GLN A 59 16.55 19.31 2.76
N ILE A 60 15.32 18.98 3.16
CA ILE A 60 14.87 17.60 3.34
C ILE A 60 14.92 16.88 2.00
N ALA A 61 14.30 17.43 0.94
CA ALA A 61 14.34 16.84 -0.39
C ALA A 61 15.79 16.64 -0.87
N TRP A 62 16.66 17.63 -0.70
CA TRP A 62 18.08 17.47 -1.01
C TRP A 62 18.73 16.33 -0.22
N ALA A 63 18.49 16.26 1.11
CA ALA A 63 19.05 15.21 1.97
C ALA A 63 18.62 13.81 1.50
N LEU A 64 17.36 13.65 1.10
CA LEU A 64 16.79 12.40 0.60
C LEU A 64 17.33 11.98 -0.78
N GLU A 65 17.89 12.91 -1.55
CA GLU A 65 18.49 12.65 -2.87
C GLU A 65 20.02 12.46 -2.81
N THR A 66 20.64 12.66 -1.64
CA THR A 66 22.12 12.56 -1.52
C THR A 66 22.65 11.13 -1.64
N GLY A 67 21.80 10.11 -1.46
CA GLY A 67 22.22 8.71 -1.35
C GLY A 67 23.08 8.41 -0.10
N ARG A 68 23.15 9.35 0.85
CA ARG A 68 23.94 9.23 2.09
C ARG A 68 23.07 8.72 3.24
N PRO A 69 23.65 8.09 4.28
CA PRO A 69 22.92 7.54 5.42
C PRO A 69 22.45 8.66 6.38
N ILE A 70 21.60 9.55 5.88
CA ILE A 70 20.98 10.65 6.64
C ILE A 70 19.57 10.21 7.02
N LYS A 71 19.29 10.17 8.33
CA LYS A 71 18.02 9.71 8.89
C LYS A 71 17.29 10.89 9.50
N VAL A 72 16.20 11.31 8.88
CA VAL A 72 15.41 12.46 9.30
C VAL A 72 14.21 11.96 10.10
N PHE A 73 14.18 12.25 11.39
CA PHE A 73 13.07 11.94 12.29
C PHE A 73 12.25 13.21 12.54
N ILE A 74 10.97 13.16 12.20
CA ILE A 74 10.03 14.26 12.36
C ILE A 74 8.99 13.84 13.38
N LEU A 75 8.95 14.54 14.51
CA LEU A 75 7.91 14.41 15.53
C LEU A 75 6.76 15.35 15.18
N SER A 76 5.62 14.81 14.77
CA SER A 76 4.44 15.58 14.38
C SER A 76 3.37 15.54 15.45
N ASP A 77 2.88 16.72 15.81
CA ASP A 77 1.74 16.93 16.71
C ASP A 77 0.41 17.13 15.96
N LEU A 78 0.36 16.98 14.63
CA LEU A 78 -0.86 17.22 13.85
C LEU A 78 -1.46 18.63 14.03
N GLY A 79 -0.65 19.58 14.49
CA GLY A 79 -1.02 20.96 14.79
C GLY A 79 -1.33 21.85 13.57
N GLY A 80 -2.56 22.34 13.49
CA GLY A 80 -2.93 23.50 12.69
C GLY A 80 -3.40 24.66 13.58
N LYS A 81 -2.97 25.88 13.22
CA LYS A 81 -3.29 27.21 13.80
C LYS A 81 -3.16 27.44 15.32
N ALA A 82 -3.49 26.50 16.19
CA ALA A 82 -3.41 26.66 17.64
C ALA A 82 -1.97 26.80 18.16
N ASP A 83 -1.01 26.18 17.46
CA ASP A 83 0.41 26.23 17.82
C ASP A 83 1.15 27.44 17.21
N ALA A 84 0.46 28.25 16.40
CA ALA A 84 1.03 29.37 15.63
C ALA A 84 1.12 30.69 16.41
N ALA A 85 1.25 30.66 17.74
CA ALA A 85 1.39 31.87 18.56
C ALA A 85 2.69 32.68 18.31
N GLY A 86 3.54 32.27 17.35
CA GLY A 86 4.83 32.94 17.08
C GLY A 86 5.24 33.11 15.62
N HIS A 87 4.56 32.52 14.64
CA HIS A 87 4.95 32.62 13.23
C HIS A 87 3.83 33.24 12.39
N ALA A 88 4.01 34.52 12.04
CA ALA A 88 3.02 35.35 11.33
C ALA A 88 2.51 34.79 9.99
N VAL A 89 3.18 33.79 9.43
CA VAL A 89 2.82 33.15 8.15
C VAL A 89 1.81 32.00 8.34
N ASP A 90 1.83 31.30 9.49
CA ASP A 90 0.95 30.14 9.76
C ASP A 90 -0.48 30.56 10.16
N ALA A 91 -0.65 31.77 10.69
CA ALA A 91 -1.97 32.37 10.93
C ALA A 91 -2.80 32.56 9.64
N MET A 92 -2.16 32.50 8.46
CA MET A 92 -2.82 32.69 7.16
C MET A 92 -3.34 31.38 6.52
N CYS A 93 -3.03 30.19 7.08
CA CYS A 93 -3.57 28.94 6.54
C CYS A 93 -5.06 28.82 6.85
N PRO A 94 -5.96 28.76 5.85
CA PRO A 94 -7.39 28.66 6.10
C PRO A 94 -7.81 27.26 6.57
N TYR A 95 -6.93 26.26 6.50
CA TYR A 95 -7.23 24.85 6.76
C TYR A 95 -6.58 24.35 8.07
N PRO A 96 -7.37 23.93 9.07
CA PRO A 96 -6.91 23.61 10.42
C PRO A 96 -6.34 22.19 10.56
N MET A 97 -6.67 21.27 9.65
CA MET A 97 -6.02 19.94 9.56
C MET A 97 -5.03 19.86 8.41
N VAL A 98 -4.88 20.93 7.59
CA VAL A 98 -3.70 21.04 6.72
C VAL A 98 -2.55 21.31 7.64
N GLN A 99 -1.82 20.26 7.93
CA GLN A 99 -0.43 20.41 8.21
C GLN A 99 0.38 20.36 6.92
N ARG A 100 1.53 21.01 7.04
CA ARG A 100 2.72 20.91 6.23
C ARG A 100 3.34 19.49 6.29
N ASP A 101 2.53 18.45 6.53
CA ASP A 101 2.87 17.08 6.96
C ASP A 101 2.64 16.00 5.91
N ASP A 102 2.30 16.40 4.67
CA ASP A 102 2.50 15.54 3.51
C ASP A 102 4.00 15.28 3.28
N LEU A 103 4.93 15.68 4.16
CA LEU A 103 6.38 15.46 4.02
C LEU A 103 6.72 14.00 3.78
N ALA A 104 6.13 13.08 4.55
CA ALA A 104 6.34 11.66 4.34
C ALA A 104 5.81 11.23 2.96
N PHE A 105 4.66 11.75 2.54
CA PHE A 105 4.10 11.45 1.23
C PHE A 105 4.92 12.06 0.08
N LEU A 106 5.38 13.30 0.22
CA LEU A 106 6.24 14.01 -0.73
C LEU A 106 7.62 13.34 -0.83
N ALA A 107 8.14 12.83 0.29
CA ALA A 107 9.39 12.08 0.32
C ALA A 107 9.34 10.81 -0.54
N LEU A 108 8.15 10.24 -0.78
CA LEU A 108 7.97 9.14 -1.73
C LEU A 108 8.38 9.51 -3.15
N LEU A 109 8.41 10.81 -3.51
CA LEU A 109 8.86 11.27 -4.83
C LEU A 109 10.36 11.03 -5.06
N SER A 110 11.15 10.89 -4.00
CA SER A 110 12.57 10.54 -4.10
C SER A 110 12.77 9.11 -4.62
N ARG A 111 11.86 8.19 -4.28
CA ARG A 111 11.87 6.76 -4.64
C ARG A 111 13.09 5.96 -4.16
N GLU A 112 14.12 6.63 -3.68
CA GLU A 112 15.37 6.03 -3.18
C GLU A 112 15.47 6.05 -1.66
N ALA A 113 14.77 6.97 -0.98
CA ALA A 113 14.77 7.02 0.47
C ALA A 113 13.79 6.00 1.07
N PHE A 114 14.16 5.40 2.19
CA PHE A 114 13.21 4.71 3.05
C PHE A 114 12.29 5.73 3.71
N VAL A 115 10.98 5.57 3.62
CA VAL A 115 10.03 6.51 4.22
C VAL A 115 9.02 5.77 5.06
N THR A 116 8.73 6.25 6.27
CA THR A 116 7.71 5.64 7.10
C THR A 116 6.93 6.69 7.86
N GLN A 117 5.62 6.45 7.99
CA GLN A 117 4.73 7.17 8.87
C GLN A 117 4.26 6.22 9.97
N ALA A 118 4.70 6.47 11.20
CA ALA A 118 4.56 5.58 12.34
C ALA A 118 3.91 6.28 13.54
N SER A 119 3.27 5.52 14.43
CA SER A 119 2.57 6.06 15.59
C SER A 119 2.76 5.15 16.80
N ILE A 120 2.77 5.74 17.99
CA ILE A 120 2.74 5.01 19.26
C ILE A 120 1.48 4.14 19.43
N ALA A 121 0.44 4.38 18.61
CA ALA A 121 -0.75 3.55 18.51
C ALA A 121 -0.46 2.10 18.06
N ASN A 122 0.57 1.91 17.23
CA ASN A 122 0.99 0.58 16.78
C ASN A 122 2.46 0.35 17.17
N PRO A 123 2.73 -0.10 18.42
CA PRO A 123 4.09 -0.26 18.93
C PRO A 123 4.96 -1.22 18.09
N THR A 124 4.33 -2.26 17.52
CA THR A 124 5.02 -3.25 16.68
C THR A 124 5.49 -2.62 15.37
N HIS A 125 4.57 -1.98 14.63
CA HIS A 125 4.92 -1.27 13.38
C HIS A 125 5.90 -0.13 13.66
N PHE A 126 5.72 0.61 14.76
CA PHE A 126 6.63 1.66 15.18
C PHE A 126 8.05 1.12 15.37
N ALA A 127 8.24 0.10 16.21
CA ALA A 127 9.57 -0.46 16.46
C ALA A 127 10.23 -1.01 15.18
N GLN A 128 9.47 -1.72 14.34
CA GLN A 128 9.96 -2.23 13.05
C GLN A 128 10.38 -1.10 12.11
N SER A 129 9.58 -0.04 12.03
CA SER A 129 9.83 1.11 11.16
C SER A 129 11.09 1.88 11.57
N ILE A 130 11.30 2.06 12.87
CA ILE A 130 12.52 2.70 13.39
C ILE A 130 13.75 1.85 13.05
N LEU A 131 13.71 0.55 13.34
CA LEU A 131 14.84 -0.35 13.06
C LEU A 131 15.16 -0.40 11.56
N ALA A 132 14.15 -0.61 10.72
CA ALA A 132 14.31 -0.64 9.27
C ALA A 132 14.87 0.67 8.71
N SER A 133 14.44 1.83 9.25
CA SER A 133 14.96 3.13 8.83
C SER A 133 16.45 3.30 9.16
N LEU A 134 16.90 2.78 10.30
CA LEU A 134 18.29 2.84 10.75
C LEU A 134 19.17 1.86 9.98
N ASP A 135 18.65 0.67 9.69
CA ASP A 135 19.34 -0.40 8.95
C ASP A 135 19.43 -0.12 7.44
N HIS A 136 18.57 0.73 6.89
CA HIS A 136 18.62 1.12 5.47
C HIS A 136 19.96 1.81 5.14
N ASP A 137 20.62 1.45 4.05
CA ASP A 137 21.95 2.03 3.71
C ASP A 137 21.89 3.50 3.27
N GLY A 138 20.74 3.91 2.71
CA GLY A 138 20.53 5.24 2.14
C GLY A 138 19.86 6.23 3.09
N PRO A 139 19.33 7.34 2.57
CA PRO A 139 18.59 8.29 3.36
C PRO A 139 17.26 7.69 3.83
N ALA A 140 16.78 8.13 4.99
CA ALA A 140 15.47 7.74 5.48
C ALA A 140 14.71 8.93 6.07
N LEU A 141 13.38 8.93 5.92
CA LEU A 141 12.48 9.84 6.60
C LEU A 141 11.51 9.05 7.47
N VAL A 142 11.52 9.34 8.76
CA VAL A 142 10.65 8.74 9.77
C VAL A 142 9.72 9.81 10.32
N HIS A 143 8.46 9.75 9.93
CA HIS A 143 7.43 10.67 10.37
C HIS A 143 6.62 10.02 11.50
N ILE A 144 6.69 10.59 12.70
CA ILE A 144 6.17 9.99 13.93
C ILE A 144 5.03 10.85 14.46
N HIS A 145 3.87 10.24 14.68
CA HIS A 145 2.81 10.88 15.44
C HIS A 145 3.19 10.98 16.92
N ALA A 146 3.33 12.22 17.39
CA ALA A 146 3.72 12.63 18.74
C ALA A 146 2.67 13.60 19.32
N PRO A 147 1.48 13.10 19.71
CA PRO A 147 0.41 13.94 20.21
C PRO A 147 0.78 14.61 21.55
N SER A 148 0.38 15.88 21.71
CA SER A 148 0.62 16.67 22.93
C SER A 148 -0.69 16.97 23.67
N PRO A 149 -0.98 16.30 24.80
CA PRO A 149 -2.24 16.47 25.53
C PRO A 149 -2.54 17.93 25.92
N GLU A 150 -1.51 18.67 26.36
CA GLU A 150 -1.65 20.08 26.75
C GLU A 150 -1.99 20.97 25.56
N ARG A 151 -1.28 20.84 24.43
CA ARG A 151 -1.49 21.68 23.23
C ARG A 151 -2.79 21.35 22.51
N HIS A 152 -3.13 20.07 22.45
CA HIS A 152 -4.34 19.60 21.75
C HIS A 152 -5.58 19.75 22.65
N GLY A 153 -5.36 19.87 23.97
CA GLY A 153 -6.35 19.98 25.03
C GLY A 153 -7.25 18.75 25.10
N PHE A 154 -6.63 17.62 25.39
CA PHE A 154 -7.27 16.39 25.83
C PHE A 154 -6.56 15.85 27.08
N ASN A 155 -7.15 14.88 27.79
CA ASN A 155 -6.57 14.36 29.03
C ASN A 155 -5.28 13.56 28.75
N ALA A 156 -4.19 13.82 29.48
CA ALA A 156 -2.95 13.07 29.34
C ALA A 156 -3.10 11.54 29.53
N ALA A 157 -4.08 11.10 30.32
CA ALA A 157 -4.41 9.67 30.48
C ALA A 157 -4.94 9.02 29.18
N ASP A 158 -5.47 9.82 28.25
CA ASP A 158 -6.01 9.37 26.97
C ASP A 158 -4.97 9.31 25.85
N LEU A 159 -3.68 9.59 26.11
CA LEU A 159 -2.63 9.71 25.09
C LEU A 159 -2.64 8.58 24.05
N PHE A 160 -2.62 7.32 24.51
CA PHE A 160 -2.62 6.16 23.60
C PHE A 160 -3.95 6.00 22.87
N ARG A 161 -5.07 6.24 23.55
CA ARG A 161 -6.41 6.19 22.94
C ARG A 161 -6.54 7.25 21.85
N GLN A 162 -6.00 8.43 22.08
CA GLN A 162 -6.00 9.53 21.13
C GLN A 162 -5.11 9.24 19.92
N ALA A 163 -3.92 8.67 20.15
CA ALA A 163 -3.04 8.23 19.08
C ALA A 163 -3.69 7.12 18.22
N GLN A 164 -4.38 6.17 18.85
CA GLN A 164 -5.12 5.12 18.16
C GLN A 164 -6.26 5.69 17.32
N LEU A 165 -7.05 6.60 17.91
CA LEU A 165 -8.15 7.25 17.20
C LEU A 165 -7.66 8.04 15.98
N ALA A 166 -6.48 8.66 16.04
CA ALA A 166 -5.88 9.33 14.89
C ALA A 166 -5.59 8.36 13.72
N VAL A 167 -5.11 7.14 14.03
CA VAL A 167 -4.86 6.09 13.02
C VAL A 167 -6.18 5.53 12.48
N ASP A 168 -7.09 5.13 13.37
CA ASP A 168 -8.36 4.48 13.01
C ASP A 168 -9.24 5.40 12.16
N SER A 169 -9.23 6.70 12.46
CA SER A 169 -9.99 7.72 11.74
C SER A 169 -9.34 8.17 10.42
N ARG A 170 -8.15 7.66 10.07
CA ARG A 170 -7.31 8.15 8.97
C ARG A 170 -6.87 9.63 9.12
N ALA A 171 -6.92 10.21 10.31
CA ALA A 171 -6.29 11.52 10.56
C ALA A 171 -4.76 11.42 10.42
N PHE A 172 -4.18 10.26 10.77
CA PHE A 172 -2.77 9.94 10.58
C PHE A 172 -2.59 8.47 10.17
N PRO A 173 -2.81 8.14 8.88
CA PRO A 173 -2.66 6.76 8.41
C PRO A 173 -1.18 6.35 8.45
N LEU A 174 -0.92 5.09 8.79
CA LEU A 174 0.43 4.54 8.85
C LEU A 174 0.85 4.03 7.47
N PHE A 175 2.11 4.16 7.10
CA PHE A 175 2.63 3.50 5.91
C PHE A 175 4.14 3.36 5.99
N THR A 176 4.68 2.42 5.22
CA THR A 176 6.12 2.26 5.04
C THR A 176 6.42 2.09 3.57
N TYR A 177 7.34 2.90 3.06
CA TYR A 177 7.95 2.78 1.76
C TYR A 177 9.38 2.29 1.93
N ASP A 178 9.64 1.08 1.45
CA ASP A 178 10.98 0.51 1.38
C ASP A 178 11.43 0.40 -0.08
N PRO A 179 12.43 1.21 -0.51
CA PRO A 179 12.98 1.15 -1.86
C PRO A 179 13.57 -0.21 -2.23
N ALA A 180 13.89 -1.07 -1.26
CA ALA A 180 14.47 -2.40 -1.47
C ALA A 180 13.44 -3.55 -1.47
N ALA A 181 12.21 -3.33 -1.00
CA ALA A 181 11.24 -4.41 -0.75
C ALA A 181 10.64 -5.05 -2.03
N GLY A 182 10.83 -4.45 -3.21
CA GLY A 182 10.20 -4.95 -4.43
C GLY A 182 10.80 -4.42 -5.73
N SER A 183 10.45 -5.10 -6.83
CA SER A 183 10.91 -4.78 -8.20
C SER A 183 10.11 -3.64 -8.86
N GLY A 184 8.89 -3.35 -8.36
CA GLY A 184 8.09 -2.20 -8.81
C GLY A 184 8.52 -0.90 -8.14
N VAL A 185 7.89 0.24 -8.50
CA VAL A 185 8.26 1.56 -7.95
C VAL A 185 7.45 1.94 -6.71
N PHE A 186 6.17 1.56 -6.65
CA PHE A 186 5.28 1.83 -5.50
C PHE A 186 4.61 0.58 -4.96
N GLY A 187 3.72 -0.10 -5.70
CA GLY A 187 2.87 -1.17 -5.13
C GLY A 187 3.57 -2.36 -4.46
N SER A 188 4.83 -2.64 -4.78
CA SER A 188 5.63 -3.68 -4.09
C SER A 188 6.61 -3.12 -3.04
N ARG A 189 6.60 -1.80 -2.85
CA ARG A 189 7.50 -1.04 -1.97
C ARG A 189 6.74 -0.25 -0.90
N LEU A 190 5.47 0.09 -1.14
CA LEU A 190 4.60 0.80 -0.22
C LEU A 190 3.66 -0.18 0.49
N ASP A 191 3.77 -0.24 1.81
CA ASP A 191 2.93 -1.04 2.69
C ASP A 191 2.05 -0.15 3.58
N ILE A 192 0.76 -0.45 3.63
CA ILE A 192 -0.26 0.23 4.45
C ILE A 192 -0.98 -0.73 5.40
N THR A 193 -0.54 -1.98 5.52
CA THR A 193 -1.19 -3.06 6.29
C THR A 193 -1.16 -2.82 7.81
N ALA A 194 -0.30 -1.91 8.28
CA ALA A 194 -0.25 -1.51 9.68
C ALA A 194 -1.51 -0.75 10.16
N ASN A 195 -2.38 -0.35 9.24
CA ASN A 195 -3.67 0.28 9.57
C ASN A 195 -4.78 -0.78 9.70
N PRO A 196 -5.72 -0.58 10.64
CA PRO A 196 -6.94 -1.37 10.67
C PRO A 196 -7.78 -1.18 9.40
N GLU A 197 -8.46 -2.27 9.02
CA GLU A 197 -9.36 -2.33 7.86
C GLU A 197 -8.75 -1.64 6.62
N SER A 198 -7.51 -1.99 6.27
CA SER A 198 -6.72 -1.28 5.25
C SER A 198 -7.31 -1.31 3.83
N HIS A 199 -8.24 -2.23 3.54
CA HIS A 199 -8.99 -2.26 2.29
C HIS A 199 -10.21 -1.33 2.28
N GLU A 200 -10.72 -0.98 3.46
CA GLU A 200 -11.91 -0.13 3.59
C GLU A 200 -11.52 1.34 3.67
N MET A 201 -12.46 2.20 3.30
CA MET A 201 -12.27 3.65 3.43
C MET A 201 -12.16 4.06 4.91
N TRP A 202 -13.15 3.63 5.71
CA TRP A 202 -13.28 3.99 7.13
C TRP A 202 -13.34 2.75 7.99
N VAL A 203 -12.68 2.79 9.14
CA VAL A 203 -12.76 1.77 10.18
C VAL A 203 -14.14 1.85 10.84
N GLN A 204 -14.75 0.71 11.14
CA GLN A 204 -16.01 0.68 11.87
C GLN A 204 -15.75 0.71 13.37
N SER A 205 -16.34 1.69 14.05
CA SER A 205 -16.37 1.70 15.51
C SER A 205 -17.19 0.50 16.04
N PRO A 206 -16.98 0.08 17.30
CA PRO A 206 -17.78 -0.97 17.92
C PRO A 206 -19.29 -0.71 17.91
N ASP A 207 -19.69 0.57 17.86
CA ASP A 207 -21.09 1.01 17.80
C ASP A 207 -21.66 1.00 16.37
N GLY A 208 -20.88 0.58 15.38
CA GLY A 208 -21.30 0.45 13.97
C GLY A 208 -21.25 1.75 13.16
N HIS A 209 -20.56 2.77 13.66
CA HIS A 209 -20.35 4.04 12.94
C HIS A 209 -18.96 4.10 12.30
N ALA A 210 -18.86 4.63 11.08
CA ALA A 210 -17.60 4.84 10.39
C ALA A 210 -16.77 5.94 11.07
N LEU A 211 -15.54 5.61 11.46
CA LEU A 211 -14.59 6.56 12.04
C LEU A 211 -13.94 7.39 10.93
N THR A 212 -14.14 8.70 11.02
CA THR A 212 -13.61 9.70 10.08
C THR A 212 -12.70 10.68 10.82
N PRO A 213 -11.83 11.44 10.14
CA PRO A 213 -10.91 12.38 10.80
C PRO A 213 -11.63 13.44 11.65
N ILE A 214 -12.92 13.68 11.36
CA ILE A 214 -13.76 14.60 12.14
C ILE A 214 -14.07 14.03 13.53
N HIS A 215 -14.27 12.72 13.66
CA HIS A 215 -14.48 12.06 14.95
C HIS A 215 -13.25 12.19 15.86
N TRP A 216 -12.05 12.14 15.29
CA TRP A 216 -10.82 12.47 16.01
C TRP A 216 -10.79 13.95 16.39
N ALA A 217 -11.06 14.86 15.46
CA ALA A 217 -11.03 16.31 15.72
C ALA A 217 -12.00 16.76 16.83
N VAL A 218 -13.19 16.14 16.95
CA VAL A 218 -14.15 16.42 18.03
C VAL A 218 -13.57 16.20 19.43
N THR A 219 -12.60 15.29 19.56
CA THR A 219 -12.00 14.93 20.86
C THR A 219 -10.89 15.86 21.32
N GLU A 220 -10.45 16.81 20.48
CA GLU A 220 -9.38 17.75 20.80
C GLU A 220 -9.91 19.18 20.84
N SER A 221 -9.73 19.85 21.98
CA SER A 221 -10.25 21.21 22.18
C SER A 221 -9.68 22.25 21.20
N ARG A 222 -8.50 21.99 20.61
CA ARG A 222 -7.92 22.87 19.58
C ARG A 222 -8.79 23.05 18.33
N PHE A 223 -9.75 22.15 18.09
CA PHE A 223 -10.71 22.24 17.00
C PHE A 223 -12.08 22.79 17.43
N ALA A 224 -12.27 23.21 18.68
CA ALA A 224 -13.57 23.61 19.22
C ALA A 224 -14.28 24.68 18.37
N ASP A 225 -13.53 25.65 17.81
CA ASP A 225 -14.06 26.72 16.96
C ASP A 225 -14.68 26.22 15.63
N HIS A 226 -14.41 24.97 15.24
CA HIS A 226 -14.96 24.34 14.05
C HIS A 226 -16.28 23.61 14.30
N PHE A 227 -16.79 23.64 15.53
CA PHE A 227 -18.01 22.96 15.94
C PHE A 227 -19.00 23.95 16.54
N ARG A 228 -20.29 23.73 16.25
CA ARG A 228 -21.39 24.39 16.94
C ARG A 228 -22.54 23.40 17.16
N PRO A 229 -23.39 23.61 18.17
CA PRO A 229 -24.61 22.82 18.32
C PRO A 229 -25.47 22.82 17.04
N LEU A 230 -26.02 21.64 16.70
CA LEU A 230 -26.99 21.49 15.62
C LEU A 230 -28.32 22.14 16.00
N ASN A 231 -28.83 23.01 15.12
CA ASN A 231 -30.11 23.66 15.27
C ASN A 231 -31.08 23.15 14.19
N ALA A 232 -32.02 22.30 14.60
CA ALA A 232 -33.01 21.69 13.71
C ALA A 232 -33.92 22.69 12.96
N SER A 233 -34.01 23.94 13.41
CA SER A 233 -34.83 24.97 12.76
C SER A 233 -34.10 25.74 11.66
N SER A 234 -32.76 25.80 11.70
CA SER A 234 -31.95 26.57 10.74
C SER A 234 -31.07 25.70 9.84
N ASP A 235 -30.75 24.48 10.27
CA ASP A 235 -29.81 23.60 9.57
C ASP A 235 -30.56 22.71 8.58
N THR A 236 -30.34 22.96 7.30
CA THR A 236 -30.97 22.22 6.20
C THR A 236 -30.37 20.82 6.10
N ALA A 237 -31.24 19.81 5.99
CA ALA A 237 -30.90 18.41 5.74
C ALA A 237 -29.65 17.93 6.52
N PRO A 238 -29.75 17.78 7.85
CA PRO A 238 -28.62 17.35 8.66
C PRO A 238 -28.18 15.93 8.29
N THR A 239 -26.94 15.80 7.84
CA THR A 239 -26.33 14.56 7.32
C THR A 239 -25.12 14.19 8.18
N ALA A 240 -24.99 12.92 8.55
CA ALA A 240 -23.85 12.45 9.33
C ALA A 240 -22.55 12.62 8.54
N VAL A 241 -21.42 12.86 9.22
CA VAL A 241 -20.14 13.18 8.56
C VAL A 241 -19.67 12.11 7.56
N ASP A 242 -19.86 10.84 7.86
CA ASP A 242 -19.49 9.70 7.02
C ASP A 242 -20.34 9.62 5.74
N GLU A 243 -21.65 9.81 5.88
CA GLU A 243 -22.57 9.91 4.74
C GLU A 243 -22.23 11.14 3.88
N TYR A 244 -22.02 12.30 4.52
CA TYR A 244 -21.67 13.55 3.84
C TYR A 244 -20.39 13.42 3.01
N LEU A 245 -19.35 12.78 3.55
CA LEU A 245 -18.09 12.55 2.84
C LEU A 245 -18.25 11.61 1.64
N SER A 246 -19.27 10.76 1.64
CA SER A 246 -19.60 9.85 0.53
C SER A 246 -20.44 10.53 -0.56
N LEU A 247 -21.08 11.66 -0.27
CA LEU A 247 -21.91 12.39 -1.23
C LEU A 247 -21.06 13.12 -2.29
N PRO A 248 -21.56 13.19 -3.55
CA PRO A 248 -21.03 14.09 -4.57
C PRO A 248 -21.11 15.57 -4.13
N ALA A 249 -20.18 16.39 -4.62
CA ALA A 249 -20.06 17.80 -4.21
C ALA A 249 -21.35 18.63 -4.42
N SER A 250 -22.15 18.31 -5.43
CA SER A 250 -23.43 18.98 -5.70
C SER A 250 -24.48 18.72 -4.62
N GLN A 251 -24.60 17.47 -4.15
CA GLN A 251 -25.56 17.08 -3.13
C GLN A 251 -25.09 17.54 -1.73
N ALA A 252 -23.78 17.48 -1.50
CA ALA A 252 -23.18 17.92 -0.25
C ALA A 252 -23.33 19.43 0.00
N ALA A 253 -23.55 20.24 -1.04
CA ALA A 253 -23.77 21.68 -0.91
C ALA A 253 -25.12 22.02 -0.26
N ASP A 254 -26.11 21.12 -0.35
CA ASP A 254 -27.47 21.31 0.18
C ASP A 254 -27.66 20.70 1.57
N CYS A 255 -26.63 20.06 2.13
CA CYS A 255 -26.66 19.34 3.39
C CYS A 255 -25.80 20.02 4.46
N THR A 256 -26.23 19.91 5.72
CA THR A 256 -25.43 20.34 6.88
C THR A 256 -24.76 19.13 7.52
N ALA A 257 -23.43 19.05 7.45
CA ALA A 257 -22.68 17.95 8.05
C ALA A 257 -22.69 18.04 9.59
N TYR A 258 -22.98 16.93 10.26
CA TYR A 258 -22.91 16.84 11.72
C TYR A 258 -22.19 15.57 12.20
N VAL A 259 -21.61 15.67 13.39
CA VAL A 259 -20.94 14.59 14.11
C VAL A 259 -21.53 14.46 15.52
N ALA A 260 -21.56 13.25 16.07
CA ALA A 260 -21.95 13.05 17.46
C ALA A 260 -20.84 13.57 18.40
N GLY A 261 -21.14 14.61 19.16
CA GLY A 261 -20.29 15.07 20.26
C GLY A 261 -20.59 14.31 21.56
N PRO A 262 -19.86 14.61 22.65
CA PRO A 262 -20.03 13.94 23.93
C PRO A 262 -21.44 14.08 24.54
N THR A 263 -22.09 15.21 24.28
CA THR A 263 -23.40 15.57 24.88
C THR A 263 -24.48 15.85 23.85
N GLU A 264 -24.11 16.29 22.65
CA GLU A 264 -25.05 16.73 21.62
C GLU A 264 -24.48 16.53 20.21
N ARG A 265 -25.31 16.71 19.18
CA ARG A 265 -24.88 16.69 17.79
C ARG A 265 -24.27 18.04 17.43
N LEU A 266 -23.07 18.01 16.85
CA LEU A 266 -22.31 19.19 16.49
C LEU A 266 -22.25 19.33 14.98
N VAL A 267 -22.65 20.49 14.47
CA VAL A 267 -22.42 20.89 13.09
C VAL A 267 -20.94 21.17 12.89
N VAL A 268 -20.42 20.66 11.78
CA VAL A 268 -19.01 20.75 11.41
C VAL A 268 -18.81 21.91 10.45
N SER A 269 -17.82 22.77 10.72
CA SER A 269 -17.50 23.88 9.83
C SER A 269 -17.13 23.39 8.41
N PRO A 270 -17.45 24.15 7.35
CA PRO A 270 -17.09 23.79 5.98
C PRO A 270 -15.58 23.55 5.79
N THR A 271 -14.77 24.32 6.51
CA THR A 271 -13.31 24.19 6.50
C THR A 271 -12.85 22.82 6.99
N LEU A 272 -13.39 22.36 8.13
CA LEU A 272 -13.03 21.06 8.69
C LEU A 272 -13.57 19.91 7.82
N MET A 273 -14.72 20.10 7.17
CA MET A 273 -15.24 19.13 6.21
C MET A 273 -14.38 19.02 4.94
N ALA A 274 -13.82 20.13 4.46
CA ALA A 274 -12.87 20.11 3.34
C ALA A 274 -11.64 19.27 3.70
N GLU A 275 -11.17 19.34 4.94
CA GLU A 275 -10.08 18.51 5.44
C GLU A 275 -10.44 17.02 5.53
N GLY A 276 -11.64 16.69 6.01
CA GLY A 276 -12.15 15.32 5.96
C GLY A 276 -12.12 14.74 4.54
N ARG A 277 -12.51 15.52 3.53
CA ARG A 277 -12.43 15.12 2.11
C ARG A 277 -10.99 15.01 1.61
N ARG A 278 -10.07 15.84 2.09
CA ARG A 278 -8.65 15.76 1.75
C ARG A 278 -8.04 14.46 2.28
N GLN A 279 -8.30 14.13 3.53
CA GLN A 279 -7.83 12.88 4.14
C GLN A 279 -8.43 11.64 3.48
N GLN A 280 -9.71 11.70 3.09
CA GLN A 280 -10.35 10.64 2.28
C GLN A 280 -9.56 10.37 0.98
N LYS A 281 -9.21 11.43 0.24
CA LYS A 281 -8.42 11.32 -1.00
C LYS A 281 -6.99 10.84 -0.73
N PHE A 282 -6.38 11.31 0.36
CA PHE A 282 -5.05 10.88 0.76
C PHE A 282 -5.02 9.38 1.02
N TRP A 283 -5.98 8.86 1.78
CA TRP A 283 -6.12 7.43 2.03
C TRP A 283 -6.34 6.63 0.74
N GLN A 284 -7.24 7.08 -0.14
CA GLN A 284 -7.43 6.44 -1.46
C GLN A 284 -6.14 6.41 -2.27
N THR A 285 -5.36 7.49 -2.26
CA THR A 285 -4.08 7.56 -2.98
C THR A 285 -3.09 6.55 -2.43
N LEU A 286 -3.02 6.39 -1.11
CA LEU A 286 -2.18 5.37 -0.47
C LEU A 286 -2.63 3.95 -0.86
N GLN A 287 -3.94 3.68 -0.86
CA GLN A 287 -4.48 2.39 -1.31
C GLN A 287 -4.17 2.09 -2.77
N GLU A 288 -4.26 3.10 -3.64
CA GLU A 288 -3.92 2.97 -5.06
C GLU A 288 -2.43 2.71 -5.27
N LEU A 289 -1.56 3.49 -4.60
CA LEU A 289 -0.11 3.33 -4.70
C LEU A 289 0.38 2.00 -4.11
N ALA A 290 -0.26 1.50 -3.05
CA ALA A 290 0.03 0.20 -2.45
C ALA A 290 -0.59 -0.97 -3.25
N GLY A 291 -1.43 -0.68 -4.27
CA GLY A 291 -2.06 -1.70 -5.11
C GLY A 291 -3.28 -2.40 -4.48
N PHE A 292 -3.82 -1.88 -3.37
CA PHE A 292 -5.00 -2.41 -2.68
C PHE A 292 -6.29 -2.14 -3.46
N VAL A 293 -6.36 -0.96 -4.06
CA VAL A 293 -7.46 -0.52 -4.90
C VAL A 293 -6.85 -0.08 -6.21
N THR A 294 -7.04 -0.83 -7.30
CA THR A 294 -6.67 -0.29 -8.62
C THR A 294 -7.86 -0.37 -9.56
N PRO A 295 -8.18 0.72 -10.28
CA PRO A 295 -9.21 0.67 -11.32
C PRO A 295 -8.82 -0.29 -12.47
N PHE A 296 -7.53 -0.63 -12.58
CA PHE A 296 -7.02 -1.52 -13.62
C PHE A 296 -7.19 -3.01 -13.28
N THR A 297 -7.11 -3.42 -12.01
CA THR A 297 -7.30 -4.84 -11.59
C THR A 297 -8.70 -5.32 -11.98
N GLU A 298 -9.72 -4.48 -11.81
CA GLU A 298 -11.09 -4.81 -12.24
C GLU A 298 -11.23 -4.90 -13.77
N GLN A 299 -10.52 -4.05 -14.52
CA GLN A 299 -10.50 -4.13 -15.99
C GLN A 299 -9.79 -5.40 -16.47
N VAL A 300 -8.62 -5.73 -15.88
CA VAL A 300 -7.87 -6.95 -16.19
C VAL A 300 -8.66 -8.20 -15.80
N ARG A 301 -9.31 -8.22 -14.63
CA ARG A 301 -10.18 -9.32 -14.22
C ARG A 301 -11.32 -9.54 -15.23
N ARG A 302 -12.01 -8.48 -15.64
CA ARG A 302 -13.05 -8.55 -16.67
C ARG A 302 -12.51 -9.07 -18.00
N GLN A 303 -11.31 -8.65 -18.39
CA GLN A 303 -10.68 -9.13 -19.62
C GLN A 303 -10.33 -10.62 -19.53
N ILE A 304 -9.73 -11.08 -18.42
CA ILE A 304 -9.44 -12.50 -18.19
C ILE A 304 -10.72 -13.34 -18.19
N GLU A 305 -11.79 -12.85 -17.57
CA GLU A 305 -13.09 -13.53 -17.58
C GLU A 305 -13.65 -13.65 -19.01
N GLN A 306 -13.52 -12.60 -19.83
CA GLN A 306 -13.93 -12.62 -21.23
C GLN A 306 -13.08 -13.58 -22.07
N GLU A 307 -11.76 -13.56 -21.91
CA GLU A 307 -10.84 -14.46 -22.61
C GLU A 307 -11.11 -15.92 -22.22
N THR A 308 -11.29 -16.19 -20.93
CA THR A 308 -11.62 -17.54 -20.40
C THR A 308 -12.97 -18.03 -20.95
N ALA A 309 -13.98 -17.16 -20.99
CA ALA A 309 -15.29 -17.49 -21.56
C ALA A 309 -15.18 -17.84 -23.05
N GLN A 310 -14.39 -17.09 -23.82
CA GLN A 310 -14.15 -17.37 -25.24
C GLN A 310 -13.43 -18.70 -25.45
N THR A 311 -12.42 -19.01 -24.64
CA THR A 311 -11.72 -20.31 -24.71
C THR A 311 -12.67 -21.47 -24.41
N HIS A 312 -13.49 -21.38 -23.36
CA HIS A 312 -14.47 -22.42 -23.03
C HIS A 312 -15.53 -22.58 -24.14
N GLU A 313 -15.98 -21.50 -24.77
CA GLU A 313 -16.90 -21.59 -25.91
C GLU A 313 -16.29 -22.31 -27.11
N GLN A 314 -15.00 -22.08 -27.39
CA GLN A 314 -14.27 -22.78 -28.44
C GLN A 314 -14.13 -24.28 -28.12
N GLU A 315 -13.74 -24.63 -26.90
CA GLU A 315 -13.63 -26.03 -26.45
C GLU A 315 -14.97 -26.78 -26.54
N LEU A 316 -16.07 -26.14 -26.12
CA LEU A 316 -17.41 -26.70 -26.25
C LEU A 316 -17.82 -26.87 -27.72
N ALA A 317 -17.47 -25.92 -28.59
CA ALA A 317 -17.76 -26.02 -30.01
C ALA A 317 -16.97 -27.16 -30.68
N ASP A 318 -15.70 -27.32 -30.34
CA ASP A 318 -14.87 -28.39 -30.88
C ASP A 318 -15.29 -29.77 -30.35
N LEU A 319 -15.63 -29.87 -29.06
CA LEU A 319 -16.16 -31.09 -28.48
C LEU A 319 -17.50 -31.48 -29.12
N ARG A 320 -18.40 -30.51 -29.36
CA ARG A 320 -19.66 -30.75 -30.09
C ARG A 320 -19.40 -31.27 -31.50
N ARG A 321 -18.47 -30.67 -32.24
CA ARG A 321 -18.09 -31.15 -33.59
C ARG A 321 -17.55 -32.56 -33.54
N GLU A 322 -16.71 -32.89 -32.57
CA GLU A 322 -16.15 -34.23 -32.39
C GLU A 322 -17.26 -35.26 -32.10
N TYR A 323 -18.22 -34.94 -31.23
CA TYR A 323 -19.36 -35.82 -30.96
C TYR A 323 -20.30 -35.95 -32.16
N GLU A 324 -20.55 -34.88 -32.90
CA GLU A 324 -21.34 -34.92 -34.13
C GLU A 324 -20.69 -35.80 -35.19
N GLN A 325 -19.37 -35.72 -35.34
CA GLN A 325 -18.59 -36.60 -36.21
C GLN A 325 -18.69 -38.06 -35.76
N LYS A 326 -18.46 -38.35 -34.48
CA LYS A 326 -18.61 -39.72 -33.93
C LYS A 326 -20.01 -40.28 -34.14
N LEU A 327 -21.05 -39.45 -33.97
CA LEU A 327 -22.44 -39.85 -34.23
C LEU A 327 -22.71 -40.10 -35.72
N ALA A 328 -22.14 -39.28 -36.61
CA ALA A 328 -22.25 -39.47 -38.05
C ALA A 328 -21.54 -40.75 -38.49
N ASP A 329 -20.32 -40.99 -38.03
CA ASP A 329 -19.54 -42.20 -38.30
C ASP A 329 -20.25 -43.45 -37.78
N LEU A 330 -20.80 -43.38 -36.56
CA LEU A 330 -21.56 -44.49 -35.99
C LEU A 330 -22.83 -44.81 -36.79
N LYS A 331 -23.57 -43.78 -37.24
CA LYS A 331 -24.74 -43.96 -38.12
C LYS A 331 -24.34 -44.57 -39.47
N ALA A 332 -23.29 -44.04 -40.10
CA ALA A 332 -22.79 -44.57 -41.37
C ALA A 332 -22.33 -46.03 -41.23
N GLY A 333 -21.68 -46.38 -40.11
CA GLY A 333 -21.31 -47.76 -39.78
C GLY A 333 -22.54 -48.67 -39.63
N PHE A 334 -23.56 -48.25 -38.89
CA PHE A 334 -24.81 -49.02 -38.78
C PHE A 334 -25.55 -49.19 -40.11
N GLU A 335 -25.56 -48.17 -40.97
CA GLU A 335 -26.16 -48.25 -42.30
C GLU A 335 -25.38 -49.21 -43.21
N ALA A 336 -24.04 -49.18 -43.16
CA ALA A 336 -23.18 -50.11 -43.89
C ALA A 336 -23.39 -51.56 -43.42
N ASP A 337 -23.43 -51.80 -42.10
CA ASP A 337 -23.71 -53.11 -41.51
C ASP A 337 -25.11 -53.62 -41.89
N ALA A 338 -26.12 -52.75 -41.86
CA ALA A 338 -27.48 -53.11 -42.26
C ALA A 338 -27.54 -53.47 -43.75
N ALA A 339 -26.88 -52.68 -44.61
CA ALA A 339 -26.79 -52.95 -46.05
C ALA A 339 -26.09 -54.30 -46.33
N GLN A 340 -24.99 -54.60 -45.63
CA GLN A 340 -24.30 -55.89 -45.75
C GLN A 340 -25.18 -57.06 -45.29
N ARG A 341 -25.92 -56.91 -44.18
CA ARG A 341 -26.85 -57.96 -43.70
C ARG A 341 -27.99 -58.21 -44.67
N VAL A 342 -28.59 -57.16 -45.22
CA VAL A 342 -29.66 -57.29 -46.23
C VAL A 342 -29.12 -57.94 -47.50
N THR A 343 -27.93 -57.52 -47.97
CA THR A 343 -27.27 -58.10 -49.14
C THR A 343 -26.94 -59.58 -48.92
N GLY A 344 -26.39 -59.92 -47.74
CA GLY A 344 -26.10 -61.29 -47.35
C GLY A 344 -27.36 -62.17 -47.29
N ARG A 345 -28.48 -61.65 -46.75
CA ARG A 345 -29.76 -62.36 -46.74
C ARG A 345 -30.35 -62.55 -48.14
N LEU A 346 -30.26 -61.53 -49.01
CA LEU A 346 -30.71 -61.62 -50.40
C LEU A 346 -29.87 -62.62 -51.20
N LEU A 347 -28.55 -62.65 -51.01
CA LEU A 347 -27.66 -63.66 -51.58
C LEU A 347 -28.00 -65.07 -51.09
N GLN A 348 -28.33 -65.24 -49.81
CA GLN A 348 -28.78 -66.51 -49.25
C GLN A 348 -30.12 -66.97 -49.84
N MET A 349 -31.08 -66.05 -50.02
CA MET A 349 -32.39 -66.35 -50.64
C MET A 349 -32.29 -66.58 -52.15
N ALA A 350 -31.31 -65.99 -52.82
CA ALA A 350 -31.00 -66.23 -54.24
C ALA A 350 -30.21 -67.54 -54.47
N GLY A 351 -29.99 -68.36 -53.44
CA GLY A 351 -29.38 -69.69 -53.56
C GLY A 351 -27.85 -69.71 -53.57
N TYR A 352 -27.17 -68.60 -53.24
CA TYR A 352 -25.71 -68.56 -53.10
C TYR A 352 -25.31 -68.77 -51.64
N THR A 353 -24.74 -69.93 -51.33
CA THR A 353 -24.06 -70.18 -50.05
C THR A 353 -22.60 -69.73 -50.17
N PRO A 354 -22.08 -68.90 -49.26
CA PRO A 354 -20.65 -68.61 -49.25
C PRO A 354 -19.93 -69.87 -48.74
N SER A 355 -19.29 -70.57 -49.67
CA SER A 355 -18.34 -71.64 -49.43
C SER A 355 -17.19 -71.12 -48.57
N GLY A 356 -17.09 -71.64 -47.35
CA GLY A 356 -15.93 -71.45 -46.49
C GLY A 356 -14.68 -72.10 -47.10
N SER A 357 -13.57 -71.38 -47.02
CA SER A 357 -12.21 -71.92 -47.03
C SER A 357 -11.50 -71.29 -45.82
N ASP A 358 -11.28 -72.08 -44.78
CA ASP A 358 -9.99 -72.72 -44.47
C ASP A 358 -9.08 -71.82 -43.62
N THR A 359 -8.98 -72.08 -42.32
CA THR A 359 -7.87 -72.88 -41.77
C THR A 359 -7.86 -72.89 -40.24
N ASN A 360 -8.10 -74.09 -39.72
CA ASN A 360 -7.36 -74.79 -38.67
C ASN A 360 -7.07 -74.13 -37.28
N ASN A 361 -7.56 -74.85 -36.28
CA ASN A 361 -7.41 -74.68 -34.83
C ASN A 361 -5.98 -75.01 -34.34
N GLY A 362 -5.52 -74.32 -33.28
CA GLY A 362 -4.28 -74.69 -32.58
C GLY A 362 -3.81 -73.77 -31.44
N GLN A 363 -4.63 -73.65 -30.38
CA GLN A 363 -4.30 -73.36 -28.97
C GLN A 363 -2.96 -72.68 -28.56
N GLY A 364 -3.07 -71.52 -27.90
CA GLY A 364 -2.91 -71.42 -26.44
C GLY A 364 -1.60 -70.88 -25.84
N GLY A 365 -1.68 -69.72 -25.18
CA GLY A 365 -1.22 -69.58 -23.78
C GLY A 365 -0.20 -68.48 -23.40
N ARG A 366 -0.64 -67.63 -22.44
CA ARG A 366 0.07 -66.78 -21.45
C ARG A 366 0.58 -65.42 -21.94
N GLU A 367 -0.19 -64.33 -21.82
CA GLU A 367 -0.62 -63.54 -20.63
C GLU A 367 0.53 -62.83 -19.86
N SER A 368 0.55 -61.50 -20.03
CA SER A 368 0.96 -60.46 -19.08
C SER A 368 -0.04 -59.31 -19.22
#